data_AF-A0A7H4PLN3-F1
#
_entry.id   AF-A0A7H4PLN3-F1
#
_cell.length_a   1.000
_cell.length_b   1.000
_cell.length_c   1.000
_cell.angle_alpha   90.00
_cell.angle_beta   90.00
_cell.angle_gamma   90.00
#
_symmetry.space_group_name_H-M   'P 1'
#
loop_
_entity.id
_entity.type
_entity.pdbx_description
1 polymer ?
#
loop_
_entity_poly.entity_id
_entity_poly.type
_entity_poly.pdbx_seq_one_letter_code
_entity_poly.pdbx_strand_id
1 'polypeptide(L)'
;MTSALLPAMAEALRRRSRSSFVAAFGCIPCRPMWQNADAILTAAGEIENRLGAIEVWVNNAMCAVLAPFRAMTHDEFRRVTEVTYLGYVNGTRAALALMTPRDRGVIIQVGSALAYRSIPLQSAYCGAKAAIRGFTDAVRTELMHENSGVSIAMVQMPGLNTPQFEWARNKFAWAMRPVPPVFQPEVAAQAIFNVARRPVRELWVGSSTIQSIIGQFLFPGFLDRLMVKKAWEGQMTRRLNADDRQDYLEQPVSGLHKTHGRFSSEAKYRATAITSGVPGKALLGGAAAAGLLLAKWFISRKKR
;
A
#
# COMPACT_ATOMS: atom_id res chain seq x y z
N MET A 1 1.54 1.11 11.99
CA MET A 1 1.10 1.78 10.74
C MET A 1 -0.41 2.05 10.73
N THR A 2 -1.27 1.10 11.10
CA THR A 2 -2.74 1.28 11.12
C THR A 2 -3.20 2.46 11.98
N SER A 3 -2.59 2.65 13.17
CA SER A 3 -2.89 3.80 14.05
C SER A 3 -2.44 5.16 13.52
N ALA A 4 -1.47 5.21 12.58
CA ALA A 4 -0.87 6.45 12.10
C ALA A 4 -1.67 7.08 10.95
N LEU A 5 -2.24 6.25 10.07
CA LEU A 5 -2.96 6.71 8.88
C LEU A 5 -4.38 7.17 9.19
N LEU A 6 -5.04 6.59 10.19
CA LEU A 6 -6.39 7.01 10.60
C LEU A 6 -6.47 8.49 11.02
N PRO A 7 -5.61 9.01 11.93
CA PRO A 7 -5.59 10.43 12.26
C PRO A 7 -5.21 11.32 11.07
N ALA A 8 -4.29 10.87 10.21
CA ALA A 8 -3.92 11.60 8.99
C ALA A 8 -5.09 11.69 7.99
N MET A 9 -5.87 10.62 7.85
CA MET A 9 -7.08 10.57 7.03
C MET A 9 -8.17 11.46 7.61
N ALA A 10 -8.38 11.42 8.93
CA ALA A 10 -9.29 12.32 9.63
C ALA A 10 -8.89 13.80 9.46
N GLU A 11 -7.60 14.12 9.51
CA GLU A 11 -7.10 15.47 9.29
C GLU A 11 -7.21 15.91 7.82
N ALA A 12 -6.91 15.02 6.86
CA ALA A 12 -7.11 15.28 5.44
C ALA A 12 -8.58 15.56 5.10
N LEU A 13 -9.51 14.87 5.79
CA LEU A 13 -10.95 15.13 5.72
C LEU A 13 -11.32 16.50 6.27
N ARG A 14 -10.83 16.86 7.47
CA ARG A 14 -11.11 18.16 8.11
C ARG A 14 -10.64 19.33 7.23
N ARG A 15 -9.47 19.22 6.61
CA ARG A 15 -8.90 20.32 5.80
C ARG A 15 -9.61 20.56 4.47
N ARG A 16 -10.34 19.58 3.93
CA ARG A 16 -10.98 19.67 2.60
C ARG A 16 -12.51 19.66 2.64
N SER A 17 -13.12 19.44 3.80
CA SER A 17 -14.57 19.45 3.98
C SER A 17 -15.09 20.88 4.19
N ARG A 18 -15.68 21.48 3.15
CA ARG A 18 -16.71 22.53 3.27
C ARG A 18 -18.14 21.96 3.16
N SER A 19 -18.28 20.63 3.17
CA SER A 19 -19.53 19.91 2.88
C SER A 19 -19.74 18.74 3.84
N SER A 20 -20.98 18.50 4.24
CA SER A 20 -21.61 17.49 5.11
C SER A 20 -21.13 16.01 5.06
N PHE A 21 -19.83 15.75 4.96
CA PHE A 21 -19.26 14.42 5.08
C PHE A 21 -19.01 14.10 6.56
N VAL A 22 -19.96 13.43 7.20
CA VAL A 22 -19.78 12.87 8.55
C VAL A 22 -18.95 11.60 8.40
N ALA A 23 -17.65 11.69 8.68
CA ALA A 23 -16.77 10.53 8.70
C ALA A 23 -16.68 9.97 10.12
N ALA A 24 -17.37 8.86 10.35
CA ALA A 24 -17.17 8.04 11.54
C ALA A 24 -16.11 6.97 11.23
N PHE A 25 -15.10 6.88 12.08
CA PHE A 25 -13.98 5.96 11.89
C PHE A 25 -14.04 4.82 12.92
N GLY A 26 -14.18 3.59 12.43
CA GLY A 26 -13.93 2.38 13.21
C GLY A 26 -12.53 1.84 12.93
N CYS A 27 -11.86 1.31 13.94
CA CYS A 27 -10.62 0.55 13.78
C CYS A 27 -10.80 -0.80 14.45
N ILE A 28 -10.56 -1.88 13.70
CA ILE A 28 -10.61 -3.24 14.24
C ILE A 28 -9.19 -3.60 14.75
N PRO A 29 -8.99 -3.79 16.07
CA PRO A 29 -7.68 -4.02 16.66
C PRO A 29 -7.08 -5.38 16.28
N CYS A 30 -5.80 -5.52 16.60
CA CYS A 30 -4.86 -6.37 15.90
C CYS A 30 -4.43 -7.63 16.67
N ARG A 31 -5.32 -8.29 17.42
CA ARG A 31 -5.19 -9.72 17.79
C ARG A 31 -6.41 -10.20 18.61
N PRO A 32 -6.81 -11.49 18.48
CA PRO A 32 -6.36 -12.51 17.52
C PRO A 32 -7.16 -12.52 16.21
N MET A 33 -7.82 -11.41 15.87
CA MET A 33 -8.76 -11.32 14.74
C MET A 33 -8.19 -11.59 13.34
N TRP A 34 -6.90 -11.35 13.06
CA TRP A 34 -6.41 -11.43 11.68
C TRP A 34 -6.40 -12.84 11.07
N GLN A 35 -6.34 -13.86 11.93
CA GLN A 35 -6.43 -15.26 11.51
C GLN A 35 -7.88 -15.73 11.41
N ASN A 36 -8.85 -14.92 11.87
CA ASN A 36 -10.24 -15.30 11.99
C ASN A 36 -11.16 -14.28 11.31
N ALA A 37 -11.66 -14.64 10.13
CA ALA A 37 -12.57 -13.80 9.36
C ALA A 37 -13.87 -13.48 10.13
N ASP A 38 -14.40 -14.42 10.91
CA ASP A 38 -15.63 -14.23 11.68
C ASP A 38 -15.44 -13.18 12.76
N ALA A 39 -14.30 -13.20 13.44
CA ALA A 39 -13.99 -12.20 14.45
C ALA A 39 -13.93 -10.79 13.82
N ILE A 40 -13.27 -10.63 12.66
CA ILE A 40 -13.25 -9.35 11.92
C ILE A 40 -14.69 -8.93 11.55
N LEU A 41 -15.51 -9.85 11.07
CA LEU A 41 -16.91 -9.58 10.72
C LEU A 41 -17.74 -9.15 11.94
N THR A 42 -17.57 -9.80 13.09
CA THR A 42 -18.25 -9.41 14.34
C THR A 42 -17.90 -7.97 14.73
N ALA A 43 -16.61 -7.60 14.75
CA ALA A 43 -16.23 -6.22 15.07
C ALA A 43 -16.71 -5.21 14.02
N ALA A 44 -16.75 -5.60 12.74
CA ALA A 44 -17.31 -4.76 11.69
C ALA A 44 -18.81 -4.54 11.88
N GLY A 45 -19.57 -5.56 12.27
CA GLY A 45 -20.99 -5.44 12.62
C GLY A 45 -21.22 -4.54 13.84
N GLU A 46 -20.37 -4.64 14.87
CA GLU A 46 -20.43 -3.72 16.02
C GLU A 46 -20.18 -2.25 15.61
N ILE A 47 -19.29 -2.02 14.64
CA ILE A 47 -19.04 -0.70 14.08
C ILE A 47 -20.28 -0.21 13.31
N GLU A 48 -20.88 -1.05 12.46
CA GLU A 48 -22.09 -0.67 11.71
C GLU A 48 -23.27 -0.33 12.64
N ASN A 49 -23.46 -1.11 13.70
CA ASN A 49 -24.50 -0.87 14.70
C ASN A 49 -24.35 0.50 15.38
N ARG A 50 -23.12 1.02 15.50
CA ARG A 50 -22.83 2.28 16.19
C ARG A 50 -22.74 3.48 15.26
N LEU A 51 -22.18 3.28 14.07
CA LEU A 51 -21.76 4.37 13.18
C LEU A 51 -22.52 4.37 11.83
N GLY A 52 -23.35 3.36 11.58
CA GLY A 52 -24.01 3.12 10.30
C GLY A 52 -23.17 2.29 9.33
N ALA A 53 -23.74 2.00 8.16
CA ALA A 53 -23.15 1.11 7.15
C ALA A 53 -21.71 1.52 6.78
N ILE A 54 -20.81 0.54 6.69
CA ILE A 54 -19.41 0.76 6.32
C ILE A 54 -19.33 0.97 4.80
N GLU A 55 -19.25 2.23 4.37
CA GLU A 55 -19.12 2.60 2.96
C GLU A 55 -17.73 2.35 2.37
N VAL A 56 -16.70 2.38 3.21
CA VAL A 56 -15.31 2.26 2.79
C VAL A 56 -14.58 1.33 3.75
N TRP A 57 -13.98 0.28 3.21
CA TRP A 57 -13.13 -0.65 3.93
C TRP A 57 -11.68 -0.44 3.51
N VAL A 58 -10.77 -0.26 4.46
CA VAL A 58 -9.34 -0.07 4.17
C VAL A 58 -8.51 -1.17 4.82
N ASN A 59 -8.05 -2.11 4.01
CA ASN A 59 -7.06 -3.09 4.45
C ASN A 59 -5.69 -2.42 4.47
N ASN A 60 -5.15 -2.26 5.68
CA ASN A 60 -3.88 -1.56 5.89
C ASN A 60 -2.89 -2.35 6.77
N ALA A 61 -3.37 -3.21 7.67
CA ALA A 61 -2.54 -3.90 8.66
C ALA A 61 -1.36 -4.66 8.03
N MET A 62 -0.17 -4.50 8.60
CA MET A 62 1.02 -5.20 8.12
C MET A 62 2.03 -5.35 9.24
N CYS A 63 2.85 -6.40 9.14
CA CYS A 63 4.07 -6.56 9.90
C CYS A 63 5.24 -6.80 8.95
N ALA A 64 6.44 -6.37 9.35
CA ALA A 64 7.66 -6.55 8.59
C ALA A 64 8.80 -6.92 9.52
N VAL A 65 9.75 -7.69 8.97
CA VAL A 65 11.00 -8.07 9.61
C VAL A 65 12.12 -7.66 8.67
N LEU A 66 13.07 -6.88 9.18
CA LEU A 66 14.32 -6.54 8.49
C LEU A 66 15.39 -7.56 8.89
N ALA A 67 15.69 -8.50 7.99
CA ALA A 67 16.71 -9.52 8.20
C ALA A 67 17.17 -10.12 6.86
N PRO A 68 18.42 -10.61 6.74
CA PRO A 68 18.78 -11.49 5.64
C PRO A 68 17.83 -12.69 5.60
N PHE A 69 17.48 -13.16 4.40
CA PHE A 69 16.55 -14.29 4.23
C PHE A 69 16.91 -15.50 5.11
N ARG A 70 18.19 -15.87 5.12
CA ARG A 70 18.72 -17.02 5.88
C ARG A 70 18.67 -16.83 7.40
N ALA A 71 18.48 -15.60 7.89
CA ALA A 71 18.40 -15.28 9.31
C ALA A 71 16.96 -15.08 9.80
N MET A 72 15.97 -15.10 8.91
CA MET A 72 14.56 -15.02 9.27
C MET A 72 14.03 -16.41 9.63
N THR A 73 13.32 -16.52 10.75
CA THR A 73 12.77 -17.82 11.18
C THR A 73 11.49 -18.17 10.41
N HIS A 74 11.11 -19.44 10.44
CA HIS A 74 9.85 -19.92 9.85
C HIS A 74 8.64 -19.20 10.45
N ASP A 75 8.61 -19.04 11.77
CA ASP A 75 7.50 -18.37 12.46
C ASP A 75 7.44 -16.88 12.14
N GLU A 76 8.58 -16.21 11.98
CA GLU A 76 8.60 -14.81 11.52
C GLU A 76 8.02 -14.67 10.11
N PHE A 77 8.37 -15.57 9.19
CA PHE A 77 7.82 -15.61 7.84
C PHE A 77 6.31 -15.88 7.83
N ARG A 78 5.87 -16.89 8.61
CA ARG A 78 4.46 -17.23 8.78
C ARG A 78 3.72 -16.01 9.33
N ARG A 79 4.22 -15.39 10.40
CA ARG A 79 3.57 -14.26 11.05
C ARG A 79 3.43 -13.07 10.11
N VAL A 80 4.50 -12.67 9.41
CA VAL A 80 4.41 -11.60 8.40
C VAL A 80 3.33 -11.90 7.35
N THR A 81 3.23 -13.14 6.90
CA THR A 81 2.24 -13.59 5.90
C THR A 81 0.81 -13.55 6.45
N GLU A 82 0.58 -14.08 7.65
CA GLU A 82 -0.72 -14.05 8.31
C GLU A 82 -1.25 -12.63 8.47
N VAL A 83 -0.39 -11.71 8.94
CA VAL A 83 -0.81 -10.32 9.15
C VAL A 83 -1.01 -9.60 7.82
N THR A 84 0.02 -9.62 6.98
CA THR A 84 0.10 -8.72 5.83
C THR A 84 -0.71 -9.22 4.65
N TYR A 85 -0.80 -10.54 4.44
CA TYR A 85 -1.57 -11.14 3.36
C TYR A 85 -2.92 -11.68 3.84
N LEU A 86 -2.95 -12.64 4.78
CA LEU A 86 -4.21 -13.24 5.20
C LEU A 86 -5.13 -12.24 5.91
N GLY A 87 -4.57 -11.23 6.60
CA GLY A 87 -5.34 -10.11 7.12
C GLY A 87 -6.10 -9.33 6.04
N TYR A 88 -5.54 -9.19 4.83
CA TYR A 88 -6.21 -8.54 3.70
C TYR A 88 -7.28 -9.44 3.11
N VAL A 89 -7.01 -10.75 3.02
CA VAL A 89 -8.00 -11.75 2.59
C VAL A 89 -9.21 -11.73 3.51
N ASN A 90 -8.99 -11.89 4.82
CA ASN A 90 -10.05 -11.94 5.82
C ASN A 90 -10.79 -10.59 5.95
N GLY A 91 -10.07 -9.47 5.89
CA GLY A 91 -10.69 -8.16 5.86
C GLY A 91 -11.56 -7.93 4.61
N THR A 92 -11.12 -8.41 3.44
CA THR A 92 -11.92 -8.35 2.21
C THR A 92 -13.17 -9.23 2.31
N ARG A 93 -13.08 -10.43 2.89
CA ARG A 93 -14.25 -11.30 3.13
C ARG A 93 -15.27 -10.62 4.03
N ALA A 94 -14.83 -10.03 5.15
CA ALA A 94 -15.71 -9.29 6.05
C ALA A 94 -16.34 -8.07 5.36
N ALA A 95 -15.57 -7.32 4.58
CA ALA A 95 -16.08 -6.18 3.82
C ALA A 95 -17.16 -6.60 2.82
N LEU A 96 -16.92 -7.66 2.04
CA LEU A 96 -17.88 -8.17 1.05
C LEU A 96 -19.14 -8.70 1.71
N ALA A 97 -19.03 -9.40 2.86
CA ALA A 97 -20.20 -9.86 3.61
C ALA A 97 -21.15 -8.71 4.01
N LEU A 98 -20.62 -7.51 4.26
CA LEU A 98 -21.40 -6.32 4.61
C LEU A 98 -21.81 -5.46 3.40
N MET A 99 -20.96 -5.40 2.37
CA MET A 99 -21.15 -4.51 1.21
C MET A 99 -21.97 -5.16 0.08
N THR A 100 -21.83 -6.46 -0.16
CA THR A 100 -22.52 -7.16 -1.25
C THR A 100 -24.04 -7.19 -1.07
N PRO A 101 -24.63 -7.43 0.12
CA PRO A 101 -26.10 -7.42 0.28
C PRO A 101 -26.78 -6.09 -0.10
N ARG A 102 -26.05 -4.98 0.01
CA ARG A 102 -26.49 -3.63 -0.33
C ARG A 102 -25.92 -3.13 -1.67
N ASP A 103 -25.20 -4.02 -2.36
CA ASP A 103 -24.51 -3.83 -3.64
C ASP A 103 -23.76 -2.49 -3.77
N ARG A 104 -23.10 -2.08 -2.69
CA ARG A 104 -22.41 -0.79 -2.63
C ARG A 104 -21.28 -0.81 -1.62
N GLY A 105 -20.16 -0.21 -2.00
CA GLY A 105 -19.02 0.03 -1.10
C GLY A 105 -17.70 0.10 -1.84
N VAL A 106 -16.66 0.53 -1.14
CA VAL A 106 -15.30 0.61 -1.68
C VAL A 106 -14.32 -0.11 -0.76
N ILE A 107 -13.65 -1.13 -1.28
CA ILE A 107 -12.57 -1.85 -0.61
C ILE A 107 -11.23 -1.33 -1.14
N ILE A 108 -10.37 -0.84 -0.25
CA ILE A 108 -9.05 -0.29 -0.58
C ILE A 108 -7.97 -1.14 0.04
N GLN A 109 -7.10 -1.69 -0.80
CA GLN A 109 -5.88 -2.38 -0.39
C GLN A 109 -4.72 -1.39 -0.35
N VAL A 110 -4.13 -1.16 0.83
CA VAL A 110 -2.91 -0.35 0.95
C VAL A 110 -1.71 -1.17 0.48
N GLY A 111 -1.30 -0.91 -0.75
CA GLY A 111 -0.19 -1.55 -1.41
C GLY A 111 1.16 -0.87 -1.14
N SER A 112 2.18 -1.35 -1.82
CA SER A 112 3.54 -0.81 -1.81
C SER A 112 4.18 -1.01 -3.18
N ALA A 113 5.06 -0.10 -3.60
CA ALA A 113 5.95 -0.32 -4.74
C ALA A 113 6.69 -1.68 -4.67
N LEU A 114 6.92 -2.18 -3.44
CA LEU A 114 7.58 -3.45 -3.16
C LEU A 114 6.76 -4.69 -3.53
N ALA A 115 5.48 -4.54 -3.89
CA ALA A 115 4.68 -5.59 -4.50
C ALA A 115 5.12 -5.89 -5.95
N TYR A 116 5.76 -4.93 -6.61
CA TYR A 116 6.28 -5.07 -7.98
C TYR A 116 7.79 -5.24 -7.97
N ARG A 117 8.50 -4.35 -7.26
CA ARG A 117 9.96 -4.37 -7.15
C ARG A 117 10.37 -4.75 -5.74
N SER A 118 10.63 -6.04 -5.53
CA SER A 118 11.16 -6.53 -4.25
C SER A 118 12.54 -5.93 -3.94
N ILE A 119 12.84 -5.79 -2.65
CA ILE A 119 14.14 -5.33 -2.14
C ILE A 119 14.75 -6.38 -1.22
N PRO A 120 16.08 -6.40 -1.05
CA PRO A 120 16.71 -7.29 -0.08
C PRO A 120 16.25 -6.98 1.35
N LEU A 121 16.46 -7.95 2.26
CA LEU A 121 16.16 -7.87 3.69
C LEU A 121 14.68 -7.89 4.09
N GLN A 122 13.76 -7.86 3.13
CA GLN A 122 12.31 -7.83 3.38
C GLN A 122 11.55 -8.89 2.55
N SER A 123 12.13 -10.09 2.40
CA SER A 123 11.57 -11.16 1.57
C SER A 123 10.13 -11.53 1.96
N ALA A 124 9.83 -11.69 3.25
CA ALA A 124 8.49 -12.03 3.72
C ALA A 124 7.46 -10.92 3.40
N TYR A 125 7.82 -9.66 3.63
CA TYR A 125 6.94 -8.53 3.35
C TYR A 125 6.70 -8.34 1.85
N CYS A 126 7.76 -8.41 1.03
CA CYS A 126 7.64 -8.30 -0.43
C CYS A 126 6.77 -9.43 -1.00
N GLY A 127 6.99 -10.68 -0.54
CA GLY A 127 6.17 -11.82 -0.94
C GLY A 127 4.69 -11.64 -0.59
N ALA A 128 4.38 -11.23 0.65
CA ALA A 128 3.02 -10.96 1.08
C ALA A 128 2.37 -9.82 0.28
N LYS A 129 3.07 -8.72 0.03
CA LYS A 129 2.54 -7.59 -0.77
C LYS A 129 2.32 -7.95 -2.24
N ALA A 130 3.17 -8.79 -2.83
CA ALA A 130 2.95 -9.34 -4.16
C ALA A 130 1.71 -10.26 -4.20
N ALA A 131 1.52 -11.11 -3.19
CA ALA A 131 0.35 -11.99 -3.08
C ALA A 131 -0.97 -11.20 -3.02
N ILE A 132 -1.00 -10.09 -2.27
CA ILE A 132 -2.18 -9.20 -2.22
C ILE A 132 -2.58 -8.72 -3.61
N ARG A 133 -1.62 -8.42 -4.50
CA ARG A 133 -1.92 -7.96 -5.86
C ARG A 133 -2.64 -9.04 -6.67
N GLY A 134 -2.10 -10.26 -6.68
CA GLY A 134 -2.74 -11.39 -7.37
C GLY A 134 -4.13 -11.69 -6.83
N PHE A 135 -4.26 -11.73 -5.50
CA PHE A 135 -5.55 -11.89 -4.82
C PHE A 135 -6.56 -10.81 -5.21
N THR A 136 -6.15 -9.54 -5.20
CA THR A 136 -7.03 -8.41 -5.53
C THR A 136 -7.46 -8.45 -7.00
N ASP A 137 -6.57 -8.88 -7.90
CA ASP A 137 -6.87 -9.03 -9.31
C ASP A 137 -7.93 -10.10 -9.56
N ALA A 138 -7.84 -11.25 -8.88
CA ALA A 138 -8.83 -12.33 -8.95
C ALA A 138 -10.21 -11.89 -8.40
N VAL A 139 -10.26 -11.36 -7.18
CA VAL A 139 -11.53 -10.90 -6.57
C VAL A 139 -12.20 -9.83 -7.42
N ARG A 140 -11.42 -8.91 -8.01
CA ARG A 140 -11.99 -7.87 -8.88
C ARG A 140 -12.72 -8.47 -10.09
N THR A 141 -12.14 -9.49 -10.73
CA THR A 141 -12.77 -10.11 -11.90
C THR A 141 -14.02 -10.91 -11.55
N GLU A 142 -14.08 -11.49 -10.33
CA GLU A 142 -15.30 -12.11 -9.80
C GLU A 142 -16.41 -11.05 -9.62
N LEU A 143 -16.11 -9.93 -8.94
CA LEU A 143 -17.07 -8.83 -8.76
C LEU A 143 -17.56 -8.25 -10.10
N MET A 144 -16.68 -8.18 -11.11
CA MET A 144 -17.06 -7.77 -12.47
C MET A 144 -17.99 -8.78 -13.14
N HIS A 145 -17.73 -10.07 -12.99
CA HIS A 145 -18.59 -11.13 -13.52
C HIS A 145 -19.99 -11.09 -12.89
N GLU A 146 -20.04 -10.80 -11.58
CA GLU A 146 -21.28 -10.66 -10.81
C GLU A 146 -22.02 -9.33 -11.07
N ASN A 147 -21.45 -8.42 -11.86
CA ASN A 147 -21.94 -7.04 -12.05
C ASN A 147 -22.15 -6.28 -10.72
N SER A 148 -21.31 -6.53 -9.72
CA SER A 148 -21.47 -5.89 -8.41
C SER A 148 -21.15 -4.39 -8.45
N GLY A 149 -21.94 -3.61 -7.71
CA GLY A 149 -21.68 -2.22 -7.37
C GLY A 149 -20.57 -2.02 -6.32
N VAL A 150 -20.00 -3.08 -5.76
CA VAL A 150 -18.84 -3.00 -4.85
C VAL A 150 -17.55 -2.83 -5.65
N SER A 151 -16.79 -1.78 -5.34
CA SER A 151 -15.51 -1.49 -5.97
C SER A 151 -14.33 -1.99 -5.14
N ILE A 152 -13.32 -2.57 -5.79
CA ILE A 152 -12.05 -2.93 -5.14
C ILE A 152 -10.85 -2.27 -5.84
N ALA A 153 -10.05 -1.54 -5.05
CA ALA A 153 -8.95 -0.70 -5.51
C ALA A 153 -7.64 -0.99 -4.75
N MET A 154 -6.51 -0.82 -5.42
CA MET A 154 -5.19 -0.84 -4.78
C MET A 154 -4.56 0.55 -4.79
N VAL A 155 -3.86 0.92 -3.71
CA VAL A 155 -3.05 2.15 -3.66
C VAL A 155 -1.62 1.79 -3.31
N GLN A 156 -0.73 1.83 -4.31
CA GLN A 156 0.68 1.52 -4.15
C GLN A 156 1.41 2.71 -3.55
N MET A 157 1.86 2.57 -2.29
CA MET A 157 2.49 3.64 -1.54
C MET A 157 4.01 3.67 -1.68
N PRO A 158 4.63 4.87 -1.60
CA PRO A 158 6.08 5.03 -1.50
C PRO A 158 6.55 4.81 -0.05
N GLY A 159 7.84 5.06 0.23
CA GLY A 159 8.35 5.13 1.60
C GLY A 159 7.72 6.28 2.37
N LEU A 160 6.91 5.98 3.41
CA LEU A 160 6.19 6.96 4.21
C LEU A 160 6.84 7.17 5.57
N ASN A 161 6.96 8.41 6.02
CA ASN A 161 7.45 8.79 7.34
C ASN A 161 6.40 8.47 8.42
N THR A 162 6.25 7.19 8.75
CA THR A 162 5.43 6.72 9.86
C THR A 162 6.30 6.05 10.93
N PRO A 163 5.81 5.86 12.16
CA PRO A 163 6.53 5.12 13.21
C PRO A 163 6.80 3.65 12.90
N GLN A 164 6.32 3.09 11.78
CA GLN A 164 6.48 1.66 11.46
C GLN A 164 7.94 1.19 11.49
N PHE A 165 8.89 2.05 11.11
CA PHE A 165 10.31 1.72 11.06
C PHE A 165 10.94 1.65 12.46
N GLU A 166 10.25 2.18 13.47
CA GLU A 166 10.64 2.07 14.87
C GLU A 166 10.10 0.74 15.46
N TRP A 167 9.02 0.19 14.93
CA TRP A 167 8.37 -1.03 15.43
C TRP A 167 8.64 -2.31 14.61
N ALA A 168 9.16 -2.21 13.39
CA ALA A 168 9.41 -3.37 12.54
C ALA A 168 10.57 -4.24 13.05
N ARG A 169 10.36 -5.50 13.42
CA ARG A 169 11.43 -6.36 13.96
C ARG A 169 12.69 -6.24 13.10
N ASN A 170 13.83 -5.95 13.72
CA ASN A 170 15.07 -5.63 13.02
C ASN A 170 16.20 -6.44 13.64
N LYS A 171 16.84 -7.30 12.84
CA LYS A 171 17.95 -8.16 13.29
C LYS A 171 19.33 -7.54 13.08
N PHE A 172 19.39 -6.27 12.69
CA PHE A 172 20.64 -5.51 12.57
C PHE A 172 20.85 -4.62 13.79
N ALA A 173 22.11 -4.21 14.01
CA ALA A 173 22.46 -3.22 15.02
C ALA A 173 21.92 -1.82 14.68
N TRP A 174 21.83 -1.48 13.39
CA TRP A 174 21.42 -0.17 12.93
C TRP A 174 19.91 -0.02 12.78
N ALA A 175 19.39 1.15 13.14
CA ALA A 175 17.97 1.43 13.14
C ALA A 175 17.42 1.59 11.73
N MET A 176 16.23 1.03 11.50
CA MET A 176 15.58 0.98 10.18
C MET A 176 15.05 2.34 9.73
N ARG A 177 15.00 2.57 8.41
CA ARG A 177 14.40 3.74 7.78
C ARG A 177 13.66 3.38 6.47
N PRO A 178 12.74 4.24 6.00
CA PRO A 178 12.23 4.12 4.63
C PRO A 178 13.35 4.33 3.61
N VAL A 179 13.31 3.55 2.54
CA VAL A 179 14.17 3.79 1.37
C VAL A 179 13.78 5.14 0.75
N PRO A 180 14.72 6.08 0.59
CA PRO A 180 14.45 7.39 -0.01
C PRO A 180 13.90 7.28 -1.45
N PRO A 181 13.09 8.25 -1.92
CA PRO A 181 12.61 9.43 -1.20
C PRO A 181 11.51 9.12 -0.19
N VAL A 182 11.51 9.86 0.93
CA VAL A 182 10.53 9.73 2.01
C VAL A 182 9.40 10.74 1.83
N PHE A 183 8.16 10.33 2.09
CA PHE A 183 6.97 11.18 2.02
C PHE A 183 6.22 11.21 3.35
N GLN A 184 5.52 12.30 3.62
CA GLN A 184 4.74 12.42 4.84
C GLN A 184 3.45 11.55 4.78
N PRO A 185 2.93 11.07 5.93
CA PRO A 185 1.72 10.23 5.99
C PRO A 185 0.49 10.83 5.31
N GLU A 186 0.38 12.16 5.27
CA GLU A 186 -0.69 12.89 4.61
C GLU A 186 -0.78 12.59 3.11
N VAL A 187 0.34 12.28 2.46
CA VAL A 187 0.36 11.86 1.06
C VAL A 187 -0.46 10.57 0.87
N ALA A 188 -0.28 9.60 1.77
CA ALA A 188 -1.02 8.35 1.75
C ALA A 188 -2.49 8.55 2.10
N ALA A 189 -2.76 9.33 3.16
CA ALA A 189 -4.12 9.66 3.57
C ALA A 189 -4.92 10.34 2.43
N GLN A 190 -4.30 11.31 1.75
CA GLN A 190 -4.92 12.00 0.62
C GLN A 190 -5.19 11.05 -0.56
N ALA A 191 -4.25 10.15 -0.86
CA ALA A 191 -4.42 9.17 -1.93
C ALA A 191 -5.56 8.19 -1.63
N ILE A 192 -5.59 7.62 -0.41
CA ILE A 192 -6.68 6.72 0.04
C ILE A 192 -8.02 7.45 -0.01
N PHE A 193 -8.10 8.68 0.49
CA PHE A 193 -9.31 9.48 0.45
C PHE A 193 -9.82 9.76 -0.98
N ASN A 194 -8.90 10.07 -1.91
CA ASN A 194 -9.27 10.28 -3.30
C ASN A 194 -9.84 9.01 -3.94
N VAL A 195 -9.25 7.85 -3.66
CA VAL A 195 -9.73 6.54 -4.15
C VAL A 195 -11.06 6.15 -3.51
N ALA A 196 -11.25 6.44 -2.22
CA ALA A 196 -12.54 6.22 -1.54
C ALA A 196 -13.69 6.99 -2.22
N ARG A 197 -13.42 8.20 -2.72
CA ARG A 197 -14.42 9.04 -3.42
C ARG A 197 -14.62 8.66 -4.88
N ARG A 198 -13.54 8.26 -5.55
CA ARG A 198 -13.52 7.90 -6.97
C ARG A 198 -12.65 6.67 -7.13
N PRO A 199 -13.23 5.48 -6.98
CA PRO A 199 -12.49 4.24 -7.09
C PRO A 199 -11.79 4.12 -8.45
N VAL A 200 -10.56 3.63 -8.42
CA VAL A 200 -9.76 3.32 -9.61
C VAL A 200 -9.22 1.91 -9.44
N ARG A 201 -8.89 1.22 -10.54
CA ARG A 201 -8.30 -0.12 -10.46
C ARG A 201 -7.09 -0.16 -9.53
N GLU A 202 -6.14 0.75 -9.78
CA GLU A 202 -4.92 0.88 -9.00
C GLU A 202 -4.32 2.28 -9.17
N LEU A 203 -3.85 2.86 -8.07
CA LEU A 203 -3.19 4.16 -8.00
C LEU A 203 -1.74 3.98 -7.55
N TRP A 204 -0.78 4.56 -8.29
CA TRP A 204 0.63 4.56 -7.95
C TRP A 204 1.03 5.92 -7.39
N VAL A 205 1.46 5.96 -6.13
CA VAL A 205 1.75 7.21 -5.40
C VAL A 205 3.25 7.38 -5.22
N GLY A 206 3.77 8.55 -5.60
CA GLY A 206 5.18 8.89 -5.58
C GLY A 206 5.89 8.54 -6.89
N SER A 207 6.76 9.43 -7.36
CA SER A 207 7.59 9.18 -8.54
C SER A 207 8.48 7.95 -8.38
N SER A 208 8.95 7.67 -7.16
CA SER A 208 9.73 6.47 -6.86
C SER A 208 8.94 5.20 -7.10
N THR A 209 7.68 5.13 -6.66
CA THR A 209 6.78 3.99 -6.93
C THR A 209 6.61 3.78 -8.43
N ILE A 210 6.30 4.85 -9.18
CA ILE A 210 6.10 4.80 -10.63
C ILE A 210 7.37 4.27 -11.33
N GLN A 211 8.53 4.84 -11.00
CA GLN A 211 9.82 4.45 -11.56
C GLN A 211 10.18 3.00 -11.22
N SER A 212 9.94 2.55 -9.98
CA SER A 212 10.21 1.18 -9.56
C SER A 212 9.34 0.18 -10.32
N ILE A 213 8.05 0.46 -10.51
CA ILE A 213 7.13 -0.43 -11.22
C ILE A 213 7.50 -0.52 -12.71
N ILE A 214 7.67 0.62 -13.38
CA ILE A 214 8.04 0.67 -14.81
C ILE A 214 9.44 0.08 -15.02
N GLY A 215 10.39 0.43 -14.16
CA GLY A 215 11.76 -0.06 -14.26
C GLY A 215 11.87 -1.56 -14.03
N GLN A 216 11.05 -2.15 -13.14
CA GLN A 216 11.01 -3.60 -12.95
C GLN A 216 10.55 -4.32 -14.22
N PHE A 217 9.59 -3.73 -14.94
CA PHE A 217 9.09 -4.30 -16.19
C PHE A 217 10.11 -4.19 -17.33
N LEU A 218 10.81 -3.05 -17.44
CA LEU A 218 11.72 -2.79 -18.57
C LEU A 218 13.16 -3.25 -18.34
N PHE A 219 13.68 -3.17 -17.11
CA PHE A 219 15.10 -3.33 -16.80
C PHE A 219 15.37 -4.09 -15.48
N PRO A 220 14.83 -5.31 -15.28
CA PRO A 220 14.92 -6.02 -14.00
C PRO A 220 16.37 -6.27 -13.55
N GLY A 221 17.24 -6.78 -14.44
CA GLY A 221 18.64 -7.08 -14.07
C GLY A 221 19.48 -5.84 -13.71
N PHE A 222 19.20 -4.69 -14.32
CA PHE A 222 19.82 -3.42 -13.92
C PHE A 222 19.36 -3.00 -12.53
N LEU A 223 18.05 -3.10 -12.26
CA LEU A 223 17.51 -2.78 -10.95
C LEU A 223 18.01 -3.75 -9.87
N ASP A 224 18.31 -5.01 -10.18
CA ASP A 224 18.92 -5.94 -9.22
C ASP A 224 20.28 -5.46 -8.76
N ARG A 225 21.15 -5.07 -9.70
CA ARG A 225 22.46 -4.49 -9.36
C ARG A 225 22.33 -3.20 -8.55
N LEU A 226 21.34 -2.37 -8.87
CA LEU A 226 21.07 -1.14 -8.10
C LEU A 226 20.58 -1.44 -6.68
N MET A 227 19.69 -2.43 -6.50
CA MET A 227 19.16 -2.78 -5.18
C MET A 227 20.21 -3.40 -4.25
N VAL A 228 21.18 -4.16 -4.78
CA VAL A 228 22.29 -4.71 -3.99
C VAL A 228 23.03 -3.60 -3.24
N LYS A 229 23.33 -2.48 -3.92
CA LYS A 229 24.08 -1.37 -3.30
C LYS A 229 23.19 -0.38 -2.56
N LYS A 230 22.11 0.09 -3.20
CA LYS A 230 21.32 1.21 -2.67
C LYS A 230 20.23 0.79 -1.69
N ALA A 231 19.59 -0.35 -1.90
CA ALA A 231 18.47 -0.76 -1.04
C ALA A 231 18.94 -1.51 0.20
N TRP A 232 20.04 -2.26 0.15
CA TRP A 232 20.58 -2.93 1.34
C TRP A 232 20.92 -1.91 2.43
N GLU A 233 21.85 -0.99 2.14
CA GLU A 233 22.27 0.04 3.10
C GLU A 233 21.20 1.12 3.31
N GLY A 234 20.45 1.49 2.26
CA GLY A 234 19.45 2.56 2.31
C GLY A 234 18.23 2.28 3.20
N GLN A 235 18.08 1.05 3.70
CA GLN A 235 17.07 0.67 4.69
C GLN A 235 17.51 0.91 6.14
N MET A 236 18.78 1.26 6.36
CA MET A 236 19.35 1.48 7.69
C MET A 236 19.86 2.91 7.84
N THR A 237 19.82 3.41 9.07
CA THR A 237 20.45 4.66 9.46
C THR A 237 21.85 4.38 9.99
N ARG A 238 22.64 5.42 10.31
CA ARG A 238 23.90 5.26 11.06
C ARG A 238 23.69 5.17 12.58
N ARG A 239 22.45 5.30 13.06
CA ARG A 239 22.09 5.22 14.48
C ARG A 239 21.84 3.76 14.87
N LEU A 240 22.33 3.35 16.04
CA LEU A 240 22.02 2.03 16.60
C LEU A 240 20.55 1.92 17.03
N ASN A 241 20.02 0.70 17.06
CA ASN A 241 18.76 0.40 17.73
C ASN A 241 18.90 0.66 19.23
N ALA A 242 17.79 1.02 19.88
CA ALA A 242 17.74 1.05 21.33
C ALA A 242 17.72 -0.39 21.88
N ASP A 243 18.36 -0.61 23.02
CA ASP A 243 18.50 -1.94 23.63
C ASP A 243 17.14 -2.51 24.12
N ASP A 244 16.23 -1.63 24.54
CA ASP A 244 14.89 -1.95 25.07
C ASP A 244 13.78 -1.88 24.02
N ARG A 245 14.17 -1.86 22.74
CA ARG A 245 13.25 -1.63 21.63
C ARG A 245 12.17 -2.71 21.55
N GLN A 246 10.92 -2.27 21.58
CA GLN A 246 9.76 -3.12 21.28
C GLN A 246 9.55 -3.27 19.77
N ASP A 247 9.00 -4.42 19.36
CA ASP A 247 8.53 -4.67 18.00
C ASP A 247 7.07 -5.10 17.97
N TYR A 248 6.47 -4.98 16.78
CA TYR A 248 5.05 -5.27 16.54
C TYR A 248 4.76 -6.66 15.93
N LEU A 249 5.74 -7.58 15.88
CA LEU A 249 5.56 -8.82 15.12
C LEU A 249 4.59 -9.77 15.84
N GLU A 250 4.81 -9.99 17.15
CA GLU A 250 3.96 -10.88 17.96
C GLU A 250 2.77 -10.15 18.57
N GLN A 251 3.01 -8.93 19.04
CA GLN A 251 2.04 -8.13 19.78
C GLN A 251 2.06 -6.67 19.33
N PRO A 252 0.94 -5.96 19.35
CA PRO A 252 0.93 -4.54 19.03
C PRO A 252 1.76 -3.77 20.06
N VAL A 253 2.55 -2.80 19.58
CA VAL A 253 3.23 -1.84 20.45
C VAL A 253 2.20 -0.83 20.96
N SER A 254 1.99 -0.78 22.28
CA SER A 254 1.09 0.17 22.95
C SER A 254 1.82 1.47 23.30
N GLY A 255 1.08 2.58 23.41
CA GLY A 255 1.60 3.84 23.99
C GLY A 255 2.15 4.89 23.02
N LEU A 256 2.39 4.58 21.74
CA LEU A 256 2.90 5.56 20.77
C LEU A 256 1.91 5.80 19.62
N HIS A 257 0.87 6.58 19.93
CA HIS A 257 -0.15 7.05 18.97
C HIS A 257 0.37 8.23 18.13
N LYS A 258 1.44 8.00 17.37
CA LYS A 258 2.01 9.00 16.44
C LYS A 258 1.67 8.67 15.00
N THR A 259 1.42 9.73 14.22
CA THR A 259 1.21 9.65 12.77
C THR A 259 2.53 9.75 12.03
N HIS A 260 3.36 10.73 12.39
CA HIS A 260 4.67 10.98 11.78
C HIS A 260 5.76 10.18 12.48
N GLY A 261 6.66 9.61 11.68
CA GLY A 261 7.91 9.05 12.18
C GLY A 261 9.00 10.12 12.34
N ARG A 262 10.20 9.67 12.69
CA ARG A 262 11.39 10.50 12.93
C ARG A 262 12.05 11.15 11.69
N PHE A 263 11.49 10.99 10.49
CA PHE A 263 12.10 11.42 9.23
C PHE A 263 11.49 12.71 8.66
N SER A 264 10.84 13.53 9.50
CA SER A 264 10.11 14.72 9.05
C SER A 264 10.97 15.78 8.35
N SER A 265 12.26 15.88 8.68
CA SER A 265 13.18 16.86 8.08
C SER A 265 13.51 16.59 6.60
N GLU A 266 13.37 15.35 6.14
CA GLU A 266 13.63 14.94 4.75
C GLU A 266 12.35 14.53 3.99
N ALA A 267 11.22 14.41 4.71
CA ALA A 267 9.98 13.89 4.16
C ALA A 267 9.22 14.94 3.35
N LYS A 268 8.81 14.56 2.13
CA LYS A 268 8.05 15.42 1.22
C LYS A 268 6.55 15.39 1.52
N TYR A 269 5.90 16.55 1.51
CA TYR A 269 4.46 16.69 1.73
C TYR A 269 3.60 16.49 0.46
N ARG A 270 4.24 16.41 -0.71
CA ARG A 270 3.57 16.26 -2.00
C ARG A 270 4.18 15.10 -2.77
N ALA A 271 3.33 14.35 -3.45
CA ALA A 271 3.73 13.28 -4.35
C ALA A 271 2.87 13.30 -5.62
N THR A 272 3.49 12.98 -6.75
CA THR A 272 2.77 12.66 -7.98
C THR A 272 1.99 11.36 -7.78
N ALA A 273 0.80 11.27 -8.34
CA ALA A 273 0.05 10.01 -8.38
C ALA A 273 -0.54 9.79 -9.78
N ILE A 274 -0.43 8.57 -10.29
CA ILE A 274 -1.01 8.17 -11.59
C ILE A 274 -1.76 6.86 -11.43
N THR A 275 -2.79 6.62 -12.26
CA THR A 275 -3.44 5.32 -12.30
C THR A 275 -2.66 4.34 -13.16
N SER A 276 -2.76 3.04 -12.87
CA SER A 276 -2.01 2.00 -13.58
C SER A 276 -2.30 1.91 -15.09
N GLY A 277 -3.41 2.48 -15.56
CA GLY A 277 -3.75 2.56 -16.98
C GLY A 277 -3.02 3.67 -17.75
N VAL A 278 -2.42 4.66 -17.08
CA VAL A 278 -1.77 5.80 -17.74
C VAL A 278 -0.59 5.38 -18.62
N PRO A 279 0.36 4.52 -18.18
CA PRO A 279 1.48 4.11 -19.02
C PRO A 279 1.03 3.40 -20.32
N GLY A 280 0.04 2.51 -20.23
CA GLY A 280 -0.50 1.82 -21.41
C GLY A 280 -1.14 2.78 -22.41
N LYS A 281 -1.94 3.75 -21.92
CA LYS A 281 -2.53 4.79 -22.76
C LYS A 281 -1.47 5.68 -23.43
N ALA A 282 -0.41 6.03 -22.69
CA ALA A 282 0.69 6.83 -23.23
C ALA A 282 1.46 6.08 -24.33
N LEU A 283 1.73 4.79 -24.15
CA LEU A 283 2.38 3.94 -25.16
C LEU A 283 1.54 3.84 -26.44
N LEU A 284 0.24 3.58 -26.31
CA LEU A 284 -0.67 3.51 -27.47
C LEU A 284 -0.74 4.85 -28.21
N GLY A 285 -0.86 5.97 -27.49
CA GLY A 285 -0.88 7.31 -28.08
C GLY A 285 0.44 7.64 -28.79
N GLY A 286 1.58 7.30 -28.19
CA GLY A 286 2.89 7.48 -28.79
C GLY A 286 3.09 6.66 -30.07
N ALA A 287 2.68 5.40 -30.05
CA ALA A 287 2.73 4.53 -31.23
C ALA A 287 1.86 5.05 -32.38
N ALA A 288 0.65 5.54 -32.09
CA ALA A 288 -0.24 6.14 -33.08
C ALA A 288 0.39 7.40 -33.71
N ALA A 289 0.98 8.29 -32.89
CA ALA A 289 1.65 9.48 -33.38
C ALA A 289 2.87 9.16 -34.25
N ALA A 290 3.69 8.20 -33.84
CA ALA A 290 4.83 7.73 -34.64
C ALA A 290 4.39 7.13 -35.98
N GLY A 291 3.32 6.32 -35.98
CA GLY A 291 2.73 5.75 -37.19
C GLY A 291 2.24 6.82 -38.16
N LEU A 292 1.57 7.87 -37.66
CA LEU A 292 1.14 9.01 -38.48
C LEU A 292 2.31 9.78 -39.08
N LEU A 293 3.39 9.99 -38.32
CA LEU A 293 4.61 10.65 -38.82
C LEU A 293 5.31 9.82 -39.89
N LEU A 294 5.43 8.50 -39.70
CA LEU A 294 5.97 7.58 -40.70
C LEU A 294 5.12 7.57 -41.97
N ALA A 295 3.79 7.48 -41.85
CA ALA A 295 2.89 7.52 -42.99
C ALA A 295 3.03 8.84 -43.76
N LYS A 296 3.06 9.99 -43.07
CA LYS A 296 3.33 11.29 -43.70
C LYS A 296 4.67 11.34 -44.43
N TRP A 297 5.71 10.75 -43.84
CA TRP A 297 7.04 10.69 -44.44
C TRP A 297 7.10 9.80 -45.69
N PHE A 298 6.41 8.65 -45.68
CA PHE A 298 6.28 7.81 -46.88
C PHE A 298 5.49 8.49 -48.00
N ILE A 299 4.39 9.19 -47.65
CA ILE A 299 3.58 9.94 -48.62
C ILE A 299 4.39 11.11 -49.22
N SER A 300 5.20 11.81 -48.42
CA SER A 300 6.03 12.91 -48.92
C SER A 300 7.21 12.45 -49.77
N ARG A 301 7.75 11.24 -49.51
CA ARG A 301 8.75 10.60 -50.38
C ARG A 301 8.18 10.13 -51.71
N LYS A 302 6.94 9.65 -51.76
CA LYS A 302 6.29 9.19 -53.00
C LYS A 302 5.89 10.32 -53.97
N LYS A 303 5.92 11.57 -53.49
CA LYS A 303 5.63 12.79 -54.27
C LYS A 303 6.89 13.50 -54.80
N ARG A 304 8.09 13.00 -54.47
CA ARG A 304 9.36 13.42 -55.08
C ARG A 304 9.81 12.37 -56.07
#